data_AF-A0AAV2SEF2-F1
#
_entry.id   AF-A0AAV2SEF2-F1
#
_cell.length_a   1.000
_cell.length_b   1.000
_cell.length_c   1.000
_cell.angle_alpha   90.00
_cell.angle_beta   90.00
_cell.angle_gamma   90.00
#
_symmetry.space_group_name_H-M   'P 1'
#
loop_
_entity.id
_entity.type
_entity.pdbx_description
1 polymer ?
#
loop_
_entity_poly.entity_id
_entity_poly.type
_entity_poly.pdbx_seq_one_letter_code
_entity_poly.pdbx_strand_id
1 'polypeptide(L)'
;CGGPGECNRTIVIDKVGDPNSTTWFTPGWNGADGSYSDNCCCILTIQFKVQGFVTMTFADHSFVHDSTNCQFDKLEIDFDDGLDHPDSHQHKIHCDSLSSLEEGFEHFENTIHTSTVTFCPVVEPGGSLVDTGFLMNIT
;
A
#
# COMPACT_ATOMS: atom_id res chain seq x y z
N CYS A 1 2.64 11.28 13.75
CA CYS A 1 2.72 9.81 13.74
C CYS A 1 3.30 9.32 15.08
N GLY A 2 2.48 9.01 16.08
CA GLY A 2 2.97 8.73 17.45
C GLY A 2 2.07 7.78 18.22
N GLY A 3 2.25 6.48 17.96
CA GLY A 3 1.65 5.31 18.61
C GLY A 3 2.31 4.05 18.03
N PRO A 4 2.47 2.95 18.79
CA PRO A 4 3.55 1.99 18.56
C PRO A 4 3.39 1.16 17.27
N GLY A 5 4.41 1.23 16.41
CA GLY A 5 4.58 0.40 15.21
C GLY A 5 4.61 1.23 13.93
N GLU A 6 5.80 1.75 13.60
CA GLU A 6 6.19 2.43 12.37
C GLU A 6 5.35 1.97 11.16
N CYS A 7 4.46 2.82 10.64
CA CYS A 7 3.70 2.46 9.43
C CYS A 7 4.61 2.28 8.22
N ASN A 8 5.86 2.77 8.29
CA ASN A 8 6.89 2.38 7.35
C ASN A 8 7.32 0.95 7.61
N ARG A 9 7.25 0.11 6.59
CA ARG A 9 7.54 -1.32 6.74
C ARG A 9 8.32 -1.83 5.55
N THR A 10 9.22 -2.78 5.78
CA THR A 10 9.87 -3.52 4.70
C THR A 10 9.52 -5.00 4.78
N ILE A 11 9.11 -5.57 3.66
CA ILE A 11 8.93 -7.00 3.46
C ILE A 11 10.04 -7.46 2.51
N VAL A 12 10.68 -8.58 2.84
CA VAL A 12 11.74 -9.16 2.02
C VAL A 12 11.29 -10.53 1.55
N ILE A 13 11.25 -10.70 0.23
CA ILE A 13 10.99 -11.98 -0.42
C ILE A 13 12.35 -12.58 -0.78
N ASP A 14 12.84 -13.52 0.03
CA ASP A 14 14.17 -14.12 -0.11
C ASP A 14 14.17 -15.63 -0.39
N LYS A 15 12.99 -16.25 -0.48
CA LYS A 15 12.83 -17.67 -0.78
C LYS A 15 11.61 -17.91 -1.67
N VAL A 16 11.77 -18.79 -2.65
CA VAL A 16 10.68 -19.22 -3.54
C VAL A 16 9.73 -20.14 -2.78
N GLY A 17 8.43 -19.82 -2.80
CA GLY A 17 7.36 -20.67 -2.27
C GLY A 17 7.21 -20.66 -0.75
N ASP A 18 7.86 -19.73 -0.04
CA ASP A 18 7.62 -19.52 1.40
C ASP A 18 6.43 -18.55 1.54
N PRO A 19 5.28 -18.98 2.11
CA PRO A 19 4.13 -18.11 2.25
C PRO A 19 4.41 -17.04 3.32
N ASN A 20 4.82 -15.86 2.88
CA ASN A 20 4.96 -14.70 3.75
C ASN A 20 3.66 -13.92 3.72
N SER A 21 2.75 -14.23 4.65
CA SER A 21 1.57 -13.40 4.85
C SER A 21 1.82 -12.32 5.89
N THR A 22 1.42 -11.10 5.58
CA THR A 22 1.49 -10.00 6.54
C THR A 22 0.42 -8.95 6.26
N THR A 23 0.10 -8.15 7.26
CA THR A 23 -0.82 -7.03 7.15
C THR A 23 -0.10 -5.70 7.18
N TRP A 24 -0.66 -4.71 6.49
CA TRP A 24 -0.26 -3.33 6.53
C TRP A 24 -1.53 -2.46 6.61
N PHE A 25 -1.54 -1.48 7.49
CA PHE A 25 -2.74 -0.68 7.75
C PHE A 25 -2.35 0.77 8.01
N THR A 26 -3.28 1.66 7.73
CA THR A 26 -3.11 3.10 8.00
C THR A 26 -2.88 3.35 9.48
N PRO A 27 -1.85 4.10 9.89
CA PRO A 27 -1.60 4.37 11.30
C PRO A 27 -2.73 5.19 11.93
N GLY A 28 -3.06 4.84 13.17
CA GLY A 28 -4.15 5.47 13.92
C GLY A 28 -5.52 4.88 13.60
N TRP A 29 -5.65 4.10 12.53
CA TRP A 29 -6.88 3.38 12.21
C TRP A 29 -7.11 2.23 13.19
N ASN A 30 -8.27 2.21 13.84
CA ASN A 30 -8.66 1.19 14.81
C ASN A 30 -9.83 0.30 14.32
N GLY A 31 -10.09 0.29 13.01
CA GLY A 31 -11.16 -0.48 12.37
C GLY A 31 -12.28 0.42 11.82
N ALA A 32 -13.48 -0.14 11.66
CA ALA A 32 -14.59 0.47 10.91
C ALA A 32 -15.00 1.90 11.33
N ASP A 33 -14.74 2.28 12.59
CA ASP A 33 -15.08 3.61 13.13
C ASP A 33 -13.85 4.51 13.35
N GLY A 34 -12.67 4.06 12.89
CA GLY A 34 -11.41 4.75 13.05
C GLY A 34 -11.07 5.63 11.86
N SER A 35 -10.45 6.77 12.15
CA SER A 35 -9.83 7.61 11.12
C SER A 35 -8.32 7.53 11.18
N TYR A 36 -7.68 7.56 10.01
CA TYR A 36 -6.24 7.73 9.94
C TYR A 36 -5.83 9.14 10.35
N SER A 37 -4.60 9.29 10.82
CA SER A 37 -4.08 10.62 11.17
C SER A 37 -3.62 11.38 9.94
N ASP A 38 -4.07 12.62 9.81
CA ASP A 38 -3.59 13.54 8.77
C ASP A 38 -2.08 13.75 8.82
N ASN A 39 -1.49 14.09 7.66
CA ASN A 39 -0.07 14.43 7.49
C ASN A 39 0.87 13.33 8.00
N CYS A 40 0.43 12.07 7.92
CA CYS A 40 1.23 10.92 8.28
C CYS A 40 1.50 10.03 7.07
N CYS A 41 2.64 10.26 6.43
CA CYS A 41 3.11 9.45 5.32
C CYS A 41 3.63 8.08 5.77
N CYS A 42 3.18 7.04 5.09
CA CYS A 42 3.52 5.65 5.33
C CYS A 42 3.98 4.98 4.05
N ILE A 43 5.09 4.26 4.15
CA ILE A 43 5.73 3.60 3.02
C ILE A 43 5.93 2.12 3.36
N LEU A 44 5.25 1.26 2.63
CA LEU A 44 5.58 -0.15 2.56
C LEU A 44 6.59 -0.36 1.42
N THR A 45 7.71 -0.99 1.73
CA THR A 45 8.73 -1.39 0.77
C THR A 45 8.73 -2.90 0.63
N ILE A 46 8.63 -3.40 -0.59
CA ILE A 46 8.69 -4.83 -0.90
C ILE A 46 9.98 -5.07 -1.66
N GLN A 47 10.88 -5.83 -1.06
CA GLN A 47 12.16 -6.17 -1.65
C GLN A 47 12.16 -7.61 -2.13
N PHE A 48 12.21 -7.80 -3.44
CA PHE A 48 12.43 -9.11 -4.05
C PHE A 48 13.94 -9.37 -4.13
N LYS A 49 14.42 -10.45 -3.51
CA LYS A 49 15.80 -10.94 -3.65
C LYS A 49 15.91 -12.17 -4.54
N VAL A 50 14.76 -12.77 -4.86
CA VAL A 50 14.58 -13.94 -5.71
C VAL A 50 13.31 -13.72 -6.52
N GLN A 51 13.13 -14.51 -7.59
CA GLN A 51 11.86 -14.59 -8.31
C GLN A 51 10.71 -14.91 -7.34
N GLY A 52 9.59 -14.19 -7.46
CA GLY A 52 8.46 -14.35 -6.55
C GLY A 52 7.21 -13.63 -7.01
N PHE A 53 6.14 -13.81 -6.25
CA PHE A 53 4.87 -13.15 -6.47
C PHE A 53 4.40 -12.53 -5.15
N VAL A 54 3.73 -11.40 -5.23
CA VAL A 54 3.03 -10.75 -4.12
C VAL A 54 1.63 -10.40 -4.56
N THR A 55 0.63 -10.78 -3.77
CA THR A 55 -0.74 -10.27 -3.88
C THR A 55 -1.02 -9.29 -2.75
N MET A 56 -1.70 -8.21 -3.08
CA MET A 56 -2.29 -7.27 -2.14
C MET A 56 -3.81 -7.32 -2.26
N THR A 57 -4.47 -7.57 -1.13
CA THR A 57 -5.93 -7.50 -1.01
C THR A 57 -6.30 -6.60 0.14
N PHE A 58 -7.46 -5.95 0.06
CA PHE A 58 -7.93 -5.05 1.11
C PHE A 58 -9.11 -5.68 1.86
N ALA A 59 -9.17 -5.45 3.16
CA ALA A 59 -10.31 -5.86 3.97
C ALA A 59 -11.58 -5.07 3.61
N ASP A 60 -12.74 -5.65 3.91
CA ASP A 60 -14.02 -4.97 3.81
C ASP A 60 -13.99 -3.61 4.53
N HIS A 61 -14.63 -2.61 3.92
CA HIS A 61 -14.67 -1.22 4.38
C HIS A 61 -13.32 -0.48 4.35
N SER A 62 -12.30 -1.04 3.71
CA SER A 62 -11.08 -0.29 3.41
C SER A 62 -11.39 0.82 2.41
N PHE A 63 -10.95 2.03 2.73
CA PHE A 63 -11.26 3.24 1.98
C PHE A 63 -10.09 4.22 2.12
N VAL A 64 -9.99 5.11 1.14
CA VAL A 64 -9.17 6.32 1.19
C VAL A 64 -10.07 7.46 0.74
N HIS A 65 -10.01 8.60 1.41
CA HIS A 65 -10.88 9.73 1.10
C HIS A 65 -10.86 10.09 -0.38
N ASP A 66 -12.04 10.08 -1.00
CA ASP A 66 -12.20 10.39 -2.41
C ASP A 66 -12.03 11.89 -2.64
N SER A 67 -11.17 12.22 -3.61
CA SER A 67 -10.96 13.58 -4.07
C SER A 67 -10.79 13.58 -5.57
N THR A 68 -11.20 14.66 -6.23
CA THR A 68 -11.05 14.78 -7.68
C THR A 68 -9.59 14.53 -8.09
N ASN A 69 -9.32 13.53 -8.92
CA ASN A 69 -7.96 13.14 -9.33
C ASN A 69 -7.01 12.74 -8.17
N CYS A 70 -7.53 12.28 -7.03
CA CYS A 70 -6.73 11.87 -5.87
C CYS A 70 -5.74 12.94 -5.39
N GLN A 71 -6.21 14.19 -5.35
CA GLN A 71 -5.35 15.35 -5.09
C GLN A 71 -5.03 15.60 -3.61
N PHE A 72 -5.75 14.97 -2.69
CA PHE A 72 -5.47 15.02 -1.26
C PHE A 72 -4.96 13.66 -0.78
N ASP A 73 -5.87 12.78 -0.38
CA ASP A 73 -5.52 11.47 0.13
C ASP A 73 -5.41 10.46 -1.01
N LYS A 74 -4.32 9.70 -1.02
CA LYS A 74 -4.07 8.69 -2.05
C LYS A 74 -3.19 7.57 -1.55
N LEU A 75 -3.49 6.38 -2.04
CA LEU A 75 -2.65 5.21 -2.00
C LEU A 75 -1.96 5.05 -3.35
N GLU A 76 -0.64 5.17 -3.37
CA GLU A 76 0.19 5.04 -4.56
C GLU A 76 0.91 3.70 -4.51
N ILE A 77 0.79 2.92 -5.58
CA ILE A 77 1.50 1.64 -5.75
C ILE A 77 2.46 1.81 -6.91
N ASP A 78 3.75 1.71 -6.59
CA ASP A 78 4.85 1.78 -7.53
C ASP A 78 5.52 0.39 -7.54
N PHE A 79 5.27 -0.34 -8.62
CA PHE A 79 5.76 -1.70 -8.81
C PHE A 79 6.76 -1.78 -9.96
N ASP A 80 7.77 -2.62 -9.77
CA ASP A 80 8.82 -2.89 -10.74
C ASP A 80 9.02 -4.41 -10.81
N ASP A 81 8.69 -5.01 -11.95
CA ASP A 81 8.82 -6.46 -12.21
C ASP A 81 10.26 -6.93 -12.45
N GLY A 82 11.18 -5.98 -12.50
CA GLY A 82 12.61 -6.13 -12.71
C GLY A 82 13.06 -6.49 -14.11
N LEU A 83 12.18 -6.35 -15.09
CA LEU A 83 12.55 -6.45 -16.48
C LEU A 83 12.99 -5.08 -17.01
N ASP A 84 14.04 -5.07 -17.84
CA ASP A 84 14.49 -3.87 -18.55
C ASP A 84 13.60 -3.63 -19.79
N HIS A 85 12.31 -3.32 -19.57
CA HIS A 85 11.36 -2.96 -20.62
C HIS A 85 10.39 -1.86 -20.18
N PRO A 86 9.84 -1.03 -21.10
CA PRO A 86 9.02 0.13 -20.73
C PRO A 86 7.78 -0.18 -19.87
N ASP A 87 7.26 -1.40 -19.94
CA ASP A 87 6.06 -1.84 -19.24
C ASP A 87 6.36 -2.49 -17.88
N SER A 88 7.62 -2.52 -17.43
CA SER A 88 8.05 -3.19 -16.18
C SER A 88 7.68 -2.38 -14.96
N HIS A 89 7.62 -1.07 -15.15
CA HIS A 89 7.25 -0.11 -14.12
C HIS A 89 5.76 0.19 -14.21
N GLN A 90 5.03 -0.17 -13.16
CA GLN A 90 3.61 0.15 -13.02
C GLN A 90 3.42 1.12 -11.86
N HIS A 91 2.79 2.25 -12.16
CA HIS A 91 2.38 3.22 -11.14
C HIS A 91 0.85 3.35 -11.14
N LYS A 92 0.23 2.99 -10.03
CA LYS A 92 -1.22 3.08 -9.80
C LYS A 92 -1.52 4.00 -8.63
N ILE A 93 -2.63 4.73 -8.71
CA ILE A 93 -3.08 5.67 -7.69
C ILE A 93 -4.55 5.38 -7.38
N HIS A 94 -4.87 5.25 -6.10
CA HIS A 94 -6.22 4.95 -5.62
C HIS A 94 -6.65 5.94 -4.52
N CYS A 95 -7.89 6.44 -4.61
CA CYS A 95 -8.53 7.31 -3.63
C CYS A 95 -10.06 7.09 -3.64
N ASP A 96 -10.53 5.97 -3.09
CA ASP A 96 -11.95 5.67 -2.88
C ASP A 96 -12.01 4.36 -2.07
N SER A 97 -13.12 3.64 -2.12
CA SER A 97 -13.25 2.26 -1.71
C SER A 97 -12.18 1.36 -2.32
N LEU A 98 -11.45 0.69 -1.45
CA LEU A 98 -10.43 -0.30 -1.80
C LEU A 98 -10.96 -1.74 -1.61
N SER A 99 -12.17 -1.92 -1.10
CA SER A 99 -12.67 -3.23 -0.63
C SER A 99 -12.75 -4.31 -1.72
N SER A 100 -12.81 -3.93 -3.00
CA SER A 100 -12.78 -4.85 -4.13
C SER A 100 -11.47 -4.81 -4.93
N LEU A 101 -10.47 -4.07 -4.44
CA LEU A 101 -9.18 -3.94 -5.09
C LEU A 101 -8.32 -5.17 -4.76
N GLU A 102 -7.82 -5.82 -5.80
CA GLU A 102 -6.83 -6.89 -5.72
C GLU A 102 -5.71 -6.55 -6.69
N GLU A 103 -4.49 -6.45 -6.17
CA GLU A 103 -3.31 -6.07 -6.92
C GLU A 103 -2.27 -7.17 -6.82
N GLY A 104 -1.92 -7.76 -7.96
CA GLY A 104 -0.97 -8.87 -8.07
C GLY A 104 0.28 -8.44 -8.81
N PHE A 105 1.43 -8.82 -8.28
CA PHE A 105 2.73 -8.39 -8.77
C PHE A 105 3.69 -9.57 -8.82
N GLU A 106 4.23 -9.86 -10.00
CA GLU A 106 5.22 -10.92 -10.19
C GLU A 106 6.59 -10.32 -10.50
N HIS A 107 7.62 -10.76 -9.79
CA HIS A 107 9.01 -10.42 -10.07
C HIS A 107 9.67 -11.59 -10.77
N PHE A 108 10.23 -11.36 -11.97
CA PHE A 108 10.71 -12.44 -12.84
C PHE A 108 12.21 -12.69 -12.74
N GLU A 109 12.98 -11.77 -12.17
CA GLU A 109 14.44 -11.87 -12.12
C GLU A 109 14.99 -12.37 -10.77
N ASN A 110 16.22 -12.88 -10.79
CA ASN A 110 17.00 -13.15 -9.57
C ASN A 110 17.93 -11.97 -9.23
N THR A 111 17.44 -10.76 -9.48
CA THR A 111 18.08 -9.50 -9.10
C THR A 111 17.33 -8.87 -7.94
N ILE A 112 18.04 -8.09 -7.12
CA ILE A 112 17.39 -7.38 -6.01
C ILE A 112 16.59 -6.23 -6.60
N HIS A 113 15.27 -6.26 -6.43
CA HIS A 113 14.37 -5.19 -6.83
C HIS A 113 13.48 -4.76 -5.69
N THR A 114 12.98 -3.53 -5.80
CA THR A 114 12.24 -2.88 -4.74
C THR A 114 11.03 -2.19 -5.33
N SER A 115 9.87 -2.53 -4.80
CA SER A 115 8.60 -1.88 -5.08
C SER A 115 8.11 -1.18 -3.83
N THR A 116 7.26 -0.17 -4.00
CA THR A 116 6.76 0.63 -2.87
C THR A 116 5.25 0.84 -2.95
N VAL A 117 4.62 0.84 -1.78
CA VAL A 117 3.25 1.31 -1.60
C VAL A 117 3.29 2.47 -0.63
N THR A 118 2.80 3.62 -1.05
CA THR A 118 2.86 4.88 -0.30
C THR A 118 1.45 5.37 0.00
N PHE A 119 1.20 5.71 1.26
CA PHE A 119 -0.03 6.38 1.69
C PHE A 119 0.34 7.67 2.43
N CYS A 120 -0.04 8.81 1.87
CA CYS A 120 0.29 10.12 2.41
C CYS A 120 -0.97 11.00 2.44
N PRO A 121 -1.79 10.91 3.51
CA PRO A 121 -2.98 11.73 3.62
C PRO A 121 -2.60 13.19 3.88
N VAL A 122 -3.30 14.10 3.21
CA VAL A 122 -3.09 15.55 3.26
C VAL A 122 -4.41 16.20 3.65
N VAL A 123 -4.34 17.15 4.59
CA VAL A 123 -5.53 17.86 5.08
C VAL A 123 -6.27 18.55 3.93
N GLU A 124 -7.52 18.14 3.69
CA GLU A 124 -8.43 18.85 2.78
C GLU A 124 -8.94 20.15 3.44
N PRO A 125 -8.82 21.32 2.78
CA PRO A 125 -9.32 22.58 3.33
C PRO A 125 -10.85 22.56 3.54
N GLY A 126 -11.28 22.53 4.81
CA GLY A 126 -12.70 22.56 5.18
C GLY A 126 -13.40 21.20 5.13
N GLY A 127 -12.66 20.10 4.93
CA GLY A 127 -13.18 18.74 4.95
C GLY A 127 -13.64 18.31 6.35
N SER A 128 -14.67 17.45 6.38
CA SER A 128 -15.09 16.73 7.59
C SER A 128 -14.40 15.38 7.58
N LEU A 129 -13.65 15.07 8.64
CA LEU A 129 -12.86 13.85 8.88
C LEU A 129 -13.75 12.59 8.99
N VAL A 130 -14.47 12.22 7.94
CA VAL A 130 -15.15 10.91 7.86
C VAL A 130 -14.25 9.95 7.11
N ASP A 131 -12.96 9.99 7.43
CA ASP A 131 -11.94 9.32 6.65
C ASP A 131 -11.75 7.93 7.23
N THR A 132 -12.33 6.92 6.61
CA THR A 132 -12.06 5.52 6.96
C THR A 132 -10.72 5.11 6.38
N GLY A 133 -9.90 4.38 7.15
CA GLY A 133 -8.61 3.86 6.70
C GLY A 133 -8.70 2.50 6.02
N PHE A 134 -7.56 1.83 5.89
CA PHE A 134 -7.48 0.52 5.23
C PHE A 134 -6.69 -0.51 6.03
N LEU A 135 -6.98 -1.78 5.75
CA LEU A 135 -6.15 -2.92 6.08
C LEU A 135 -5.87 -3.71 4.81
N MET A 136 -4.59 -3.77 4.44
CA MET A 136 -4.08 -4.51 3.31
C MET A 136 -3.45 -5.81 3.80
N ASN A 137 -3.90 -6.93 3.26
CA ASN A 137 -3.24 -8.22 3.40
C ASN A 137 -2.29 -8.41 2.21
N ILE A 138 -1.08 -8.86 2.52
CA ILE A 138 0.01 -9.08 1.58
C ILE A 138 0.39 -10.55 1.70
N THR A 139 0.40 -11.28 0.59
CA THR A 139 0.68 -12.73 0.54
C THR A 139 1.62 -13.08 -0.60
#